data_AF-A0AAN9K7H4-F1
#
_entry.id   AF-A0AAN9K7H4-F1
#
_cell.length_a   1.000
_cell.length_b   1.000
_cell.length_c   1.000
_cell.angle_alpha   90.00
_cell.angle_beta   90.00
_cell.angle_gamma   90.00
#
_symmetry.space_group_name_H-M   'P 1'
#
loop_
_entity.id
_entity.type
_entity.pdbx_description
1 polymer ?
#
loop_
_entity_poly.entity_id
_entity_poly.type
_entity_poly.pdbx_seq_one_letter_code
_entity_poly.pdbx_strand_id
1 'polypeptide(L)'
;MGGDRDGNPRVTPEVTRNVCLLARMMAANMYLSHIEDLMFELSMWRCSDELRVCAHELYRSSKRDAKHYIEFWKQIPPNESYRVILGDIKDKLYNTRERARQLLANGTFEIPKETAFTNVEQAYLSEYGFSLKEMLNVGAV
;
A
#
# COMPACT_ATOMS: atom_id res chain seq x y z
N MET A 1 -18.88 13.18 1.06
CA MET A 1 -20.02 13.91 1.67
C MET A 1 -20.26 13.36 3.07
N GLY A 2 -20.68 14.18 4.04
CA GLY A 2 -20.80 13.79 5.47
C GLY A 2 -20.07 14.73 6.46
N GLY A 3 -19.60 15.88 5.99
CA GLY A 3 -18.95 16.91 6.81
C GLY A 3 -19.82 18.14 7.07
N ASP A 4 -20.68 18.53 6.12
CA ASP A 4 -21.57 19.68 6.29
C ASP A 4 -22.73 19.32 7.24
N ARG A 5 -22.84 20.07 8.35
CA ARG A 5 -23.81 19.84 9.44
C ARG A 5 -24.84 20.96 9.52
N ASP A 6 -24.72 22.01 8.70
CA ASP A 6 -25.58 23.18 8.82
C ASP A 6 -27.05 22.79 8.55
N GLY A 7 -27.93 23.07 9.52
CA GLY A 7 -29.34 22.70 9.47
C GLY A 7 -29.67 21.19 9.43
N ASN A 8 -28.69 20.27 9.54
CA ASN A 8 -28.92 18.84 9.40
C ASN A 8 -28.47 18.01 10.62
N PRO A 9 -29.38 17.69 11.56
CA PRO A 9 -29.04 16.93 12.77
C PRO A 9 -28.64 15.47 12.48
N ARG A 10 -28.87 14.95 11.27
CA ARG A 10 -28.48 13.58 10.89
C ARG A 10 -26.98 13.43 10.69
N VAL A 11 -26.24 14.53 10.46
CA VAL A 11 -24.79 14.49 10.34
C VAL A 11 -24.20 14.60 11.74
N THR A 12 -23.93 13.45 12.36
CA THR A 12 -23.32 13.35 13.69
C THR A 12 -21.79 13.27 13.58
N PRO A 13 -21.03 13.51 14.67
CA PRO A 13 -19.57 13.33 14.66
C PRO A 13 -19.15 11.90 14.26
N GLU A 14 -19.97 10.91 14.62
CA GLU A 14 -19.77 9.52 14.22
C GLU A 14 -19.94 9.33 12.71
N VAL A 15 -20.95 9.96 12.10
CA VAL A 15 -21.12 9.96 10.63
C VAL A 15 -19.89 10.55 9.96
N THR A 16 -19.40 11.71 10.42
CA THR A 16 -18.19 12.33 9.86
C THR A 16 -16.96 11.43 9.99
N ARG A 17 -16.77 10.77 11.15
CA ARG A 17 -15.70 9.79 11.36
C ARG A 17 -15.82 8.61 10.39
N ASN A 18 -17.02 8.07 10.22
CA ASN A 18 -17.26 6.90 9.37
C ASN A 18 -17.01 7.22 7.89
N VAL A 19 -17.44 8.38 7.41
CA VAL A 19 -17.16 8.75 6.01
C VAL A 19 -15.66 8.98 5.74
N CYS A 20 -14.90 9.49 6.72
CA CYS A 20 -13.45 9.63 6.59
C CYS A 20 -12.76 8.26 6.51
N LEU A 21 -13.16 7.30 7.36
CA LEU A 21 -12.63 5.93 7.31
C LEU A 21 -12.99 5.23 6.01
N LEU A 22 -14.23 5.42 5.53
CA LEU A 22 -14.69 4.86 4.26
C LEU A 22 -13.90 5.44 3.09
N ALA A 23 -13.65 6.75 3.07
CA ALA A 23 -12.80 7.37 2.06
C ALA A 23 -11.37 6.78 2.06
N ARG A 24 -10.76 6.57 3.24
CA ARG A 24 -9.44 5.92 3.34
C ARG A 24 -9.47 4.48 2.83
N MET A 25 -10.52 3.72 3.15
CA MET A 25 -10.69 2.34 2.69
C MET A 25 -10.83 2.28 1.16
N MET A 26 -11.63 3.17 0.57
CA MET A 26 -11.80 3.27 -0.88
C MET A 26 -10.50 3.69 -1.58
N ALA A 27 -9.77 4.66 -1.02
CA ALA A 27 -8.46 5.06 -1.54
C ALA A 27 -7.47 3.88 -1.56
N ALA A 28 -7.36 3.15 -0.44
CA ALA A 28 -6.49 1.97 -0.36
C ALA A 28 -6.88 0.88 -1.39
N ASN A 29 -8.19 0.66 -1.62
CA ASN A 29 -8.65 -0.25 -2.67
C ASN A 29 -8.23 0.17 -4.08
N MET A 30 -8.38 1.45 -4.43
CA MET A 30 -7.98 1.96 -5.74
C MET A 30 -6.46 1.82 -5.94
N TYR A 31 -5.66 2.16 -4.93
CA TYR A 31 -4.21 1.99 -5.00
C TYR A 31 -3.80 0.52 -5.09
N LEU A 32 -4.48 -0.40 -4.41
CA LEU A 32 -4.20 -1.84 -4.52
C LEU A 32 -4.35 -2.32 -5.97
N SER A 33 -5.45 -1.95 -6.63
CA SER A 33 -5.68 -2.29 -8.04
C SER A 33 -4.55 -1.77 -8.94
N HIS A 34 -4.16 -0.50 -8.77
CA HIS A 34 -3.07 0.07 -9.59
C HIS A 34 -1.70 -0.58 -9.31
N ILE A 35 -1.43 -0.98 -8.06
CA ILE A 35 -0.19 -1.68 -7.73
C ILE A 35 -0.17 -3.08 -8.34
N GLU A 36 -1.31 -3.77 -8.38
CA GLU A 36 -1.43 -5.07 -9.05
C GLU A 36 -1.11 -4.94 -10.55
N ASP A 37 -1.69 -3.96 -11.23
CA ASP A 37 -1.38 -3.66 -12.65
C ASP A 37 0.11 -3.37 -12.84
N LEU A 38 0.69 -2.51 -11.99
CA LEU A 38 2.11 -2.13 -12.08
C LEU A 38 3.05 -3.31 -11.80
N MET A 39 2.67 -4.23 -10.90
CA MET A 39 3.42 -5.47 -10.67
C MET A 39 3.44 -6.33 -11.93
N PHE A 40 2.37 -6.38 -12.71
CA PHE A 40 2.37 -7.10 -13.98
C PHE A 40 3.32 -6.45 -15.00
N GLU A 41 3.25 -5.13 -15.14
CA GLU A 41 4.05 -4.36 -16.10
C GLU A 41 5.56 -4.38 -15.78
N LEU A 42 5.93 -4.19 -14.51
CA LEU A 42 7.32 -4.07 -14.06
C LEU A 42 7.97 -5.42 -13.76
N SER A 43 7.99 -6.32 -14.74
CA SER A 43 8.63 -7.64 -14.68
C SER A 43 10.15 -7.64 -14.93
N MET A 44 10.75 -6.46 -15.07
CA MET A 44 12.15 -6.29 -15.46
C MET A 44 13.12 -6.64 -14.32
N TRP A 45 14.29 -7.19 -14.67
CA TRP A 45 15.37 -7.51 -13.73
C TRP A 45 16.43 -6.40 -13.62
N ARG A 46 16.54 -5.53 -14.62
CA ARG A 46 17.52 -4.43 -14.63
C ARG A 46 17.06 -3.32 -13.72
N CYS A 47 17.89 -2.99 -12.73
CA CYS A 47 17.65 -1.93 -11.77
C CYS A 47 18.97 -1.33 -11.30
N SER A 48 18.90 -0.13 -10.71
CA SER A 48 20.05 0.49 -10.07
C SER A 48 20.57 -0.34 -8.89
N ASP A 49 21.81 -0.11 -8.48
CA ASP A 49 22.43 -0.87 -7.38
C ASP A 49 21.70 -0.62 -6.05
N GLU A 50 21.26 0.62 -5.84
CA GLU A 50 20.53 1.03 -4.65
C GLU A 50 19.18 0.29 -4.55
N LEU A 51 18.44 0.17 -5.67
CA LEU A 51 17.15 -0.51 -5.69
C LEU A 51 17.31 -2.00 -5.39
N ARG A 52 18.39 -2.59 -5.89
CA ARG A 52 18.72 -3.99 -5.69
C ARG A 52 19.01 -4.30 -4.22
N VAL A 53 19.74 -3.42 -3.53
CA VAL A 53 20.02 -3.53 -2.10
C VAL A 53 18.72 -3.45 -1.29
N CYS A 54 17.90 -2.43 -1.57
CA CYS A 54 16.60 -2.26 -0.92
C CYS A 54 15.67 -3.49 -1.09
N ALA A 55 15.52 -3.97 -2.32
CA ALA A 55 14.72 -5.17 -2.59
C ALA A 55 15.28 -6.41 -1.88
N HIS A 56 16.60 -6.55 -1.80
CA HIS A 56 17.24 -7.65 -1.08
C HIS A 56 16.99 -7.60 0.43
N GLU A 57 17.02 -6.41 1.04
CA GLU A 57 16.69 -6.22 2.46
C GLU A 57 15.23 -6.56 2.74
N LEU A 58 14.31 -6.07 1.91
CA LEU A 58 12.89 -6.38 2.00
C LEU A 58 12.60 -7.87 1.84
N TYR A 59 13.25 -8.52 0.87
CA TYR A 59 13.11 -9.96 0.65
C TYR A 59 13.56 -10.77 1.88
N ARG A 60 14.61 -10.32 2.59
CA ARG A 60 15.08 -10.96 3.84
C ARG A 60 14.14 -10.70 5.02
N SER A 61 13.57 -9.51 5.12
CA SER A 61 12.68 -9.13 6.23
C SER A 61 11.25 -9.65 6.07
N SER A 62 10.81 -9.90 4.82
CA SER A 62 9.48 -10.43 4.51
C SER A 62 9.33 -11.81 5.14
N LYS A 63 8.53 -11.88 6.21
CA LYS A 63 8.18 -13.14 6.87
C LYS A 63 7.37 -13.98 5.89
N ARG A 64 7.63 -15.29 5.87
CA ARG A 64 7.11 -16.34 4.97
C ARG A 64 5.57 -16.49 4.90
N ASP A 65 4.79 -15.57 5.46
CA ASP A 65 3.35 -15.53 5.27
C ASP A 65 3.05 -14.82 3.95
N ALA A 66 3.42 -15.47 2.84
CA ALA A 66 3.02 -15.04 1.51
C ALA A 66 1.49 -14.96 1.52
N LYS A 67 0.93 -13.77 1.55
CA LYS A 67 -0.48 -13.57 1.27
C LYS A 67 -0.64 -13.95 -0.20
N HIS A 68 -1.17 -15.14 -0.44
CA HIS A 68 -1.32 -15.66 -1.79
C HIS A 68 -2.41 -14.83 -2.48
N TYR A 69 -1.98 -13.83 -3.23
CA TYR A 69 -2.86 -13.04 -4.06
C TYR A 69 -3.33 -13.92 -5.22
N ILE A 70 -4.62 -13.85 -5.55
CA ILE A 70 -5.29 -14.65 -6.60
C ILE A 70 -4.61 -14.51 -7.97
N GLU A 71 -3.80 -13.48 -8.17
CA GLU A 71 -3.11 -13.21 -9.42
C GLU A 71 -1.61 -13.58 -9.38
N PHE A 72 -1.03 -13.69 -8.18
CA PHE A 72 0.38 -13.99 -7.94
C PHE A 72 0.52 -15.19 -7.01
N TRP A 73 0.03 -16.36 -7.46
CA TRP A 73 0.12 -17.63 -6.72
C TRP A 73 1.55 -18.15 -6.51
N LYS A 74 2.55 -17.54 -7.15
CA LYS A 74 3.96 -17.89 -7.04
C LYS A 74 4.69 -16.82 -6.25
N GLN A 75 5.66 -17.24 -5.43
CA GLN A 75 6.56 -16.31 -4.75
C GLN A 75 7.28 -15.43 -5.76
N ILE A 76 7.33 -14.13 -5.50
CA ILE A 76 8.03 -13.15 -6.34
C ILE A 76 9.52 -13.50 -6.34
N PRO A 77 10.14 -13.71 -7.52
CA PRO A 77 11.58 -13.96 -7.62
C PRO A 77 12.40 -12.78 -7.08
N PRO A 78 13.49 -13.02 -6.33
CA PRO A 78 14.29 -11.94 -5.74
C PRO A 78 15.04 -11.08 -6.78
N ASN A 79 15.21 -11.59 -8.00
CA ASN A 79 15.79 -10.84 -9.13
C ASN A 79 14.80 -9.85 -9.77
N GLU A 80 13.51 -9.89 -9.43
CA GLU A 80 12.50 -8.93 -9.90
C GLU A 80 12.34 -7.81 -8.85
N SER A 81 13.38 -6.99 -8.68
CA SER A 81 13.48 -6.01 -7.58
C SER A 81 12.30 -5.05 -7.49
N TYR A 82 11.74 -4.60 -8.62
CA TYR A 82 10.54 -3.76 -8.64
C TYR A 82 9.33 -4.48 -8.02
N ARG A 83 9.09 -5.75 -8.40
CA ARG A 83 7.97 -6.52 -7.87
C ARG A 83 8.13 -6.83 -6.39
N VAL A 84 9.35 -7.05 -5.91
CA VAL A 84 9.61 -7.24 -4.47
C VAL A 84 9.17 -6.01 -3.69
N ILE A 85 9.55 -4.81 -4.14
CA ILE A 85 9.17 -3.54 -3.48
C ILE A 85 7.67 -3.29 -3.60
N LEU A 86 7.09 -3.49 -4.79
CA LEU A 86 5.65 -3.34 -4.99
C LEU A 86 4.83 -4.33 -4.17
N GLY A 87 5.34 -5.54 -3.95
CA GLY A 87 4.74 -6.54 -3.05
C GLY A 87 4.66 -6.03 -1.61
N ASP A 88 5.72 -5.42 -1.09
CA ASP A 88 5.70 -4.78 0.24
C ASP A 88 4.69 -3.64 0.32
N ILE A 89 4.65 -2.76 -0.70
CA ILE A 89 3.68 -1.67 -0.78
C ILE A 89 2.25 -2.23 -0.79
N LYS A 90 2.01 -3.30 -1.56
CA LYS A 90 0.73 -3.99 -1.62
C LYS A 90 0.32 -4.54 -0.25
N ASP A 91 1.24 -5.19 0.45
CA ASP A 91 1.00 -5.71 1.81
C ASP A 91 0.61 -4.59 2.79
N LYS A 92 1.33 -3.45 2.75
CA LYS A 92 1.02 -2.26 3.56
C LYS A 92 -0.32 -1.63 3.19
N LEU A 93 -0.65 -1.53 1.89
CA LEU A 93 -1.96 -1.03 1.43
C LEU A 93 -3.11 -1.94 1.87
N TYR A 94 -2.92 -3.26 1.79
CA TYR A 94 -3.89 -4.24 2.28
C TYR A 94 -4.16 -4.04 3.77
N ASN A 95 -3.10 -3.95 4.59
CA ASN A 95 -3.22 -3.71 6.02
C ASN A 95 -3.90 -2.38 6.33
N THR A 96 -3.63 -1.34 5.53
CA THR A 96 -4.28 -0.02 5.64
C THR A 96 -5.78 -0.11 5.42
N ARG A 97 -6.20 -0.85 4.39
CA ARG A 97 -7.62 -1.11 4.09
C ARG A 97 -8.28 -1.89 5.22
N GLU A 98 -7.68 -3.02 5.63
CA GLU A 98 -8.25 -3.86 6.68
C GLU A 98 -8.37 -3.13 8.02
N ARG A 99 -7.41 -2.26 8.33
CA ARG A 99 -7.46 -1.42 9.53
C ARG A 99 -8.63 -0.43 9.48
N ALA A 100 -8.85 0.21 8.33
CA ALA A 100 -10.02 1.09 8.14
C ALA A 100 -11.34 0.32 8.25
N ARG A 101 -11.39 -0.91 7.70
CA ARG A 101 -12.55 -1.80 7.80
C ARG A 101 -12.85 -2.23 9.23
N GLN A 102 -11.84 -2.65 10.00
CA GLN A 102 -11.99 -3.02 11.41
C GLN A 102 -12.50 -1.84 12.25
N LEU A 103 -11.93 -0.65 12.03
CA LEU A 103 -12.36 0.59 12.69
C LEU A 103 -13.80 1.00 12.39
N LEU A 104 -14.29 0.70 11.17
CA LEU A 104 -15.67 0.94 10.76
C LEU A 104 -16.65 -0.09 11.34
N ALA A 105 -16.25 -1.36 11.38
CA ALA A 105 -17.13 -2.44 11.83
C ALA A 105 -17.23 -2.51 13.37
N ASN A 106 -16.08 -2.42 14.05
CA ASN A 106 -15.98 -2.79 15.47
C ASN A 106 -15.46 -1.63 16.35
N GLY A 107 -15.04 -0.51 15.76
CA GLY A 107 -14.42 0.62 16.48
C GLY A 107 -12.98 0.37 16.95
N THR A 108 -12.49 -0.87 16.89
CA THR A 108 -11.14 -1.30 17.28
C THR A 108 -10.38 -1.87 16.08
N PHE A 109 -9.06 -2.05 16.22
CA PHE A 109 -8.22 -2.71 15.22
C PHE A 109 -7.10 -3.49 15.91
N GLU A 110 -6.67 -4.59 15.30
CA GLU A 110 -5.54 -5.41 15.77
C GLU A 110 -4.28 -5.16 14.93
N ILE A 111 -4.45 -4.63 13.72
CA ILE A 111 -3.36 -4.42 12.76
C ILE A 111 -2.43 -3.31 13.27
N PRO A 112 -1.13 -3.60 13.51
CA PRO A 112 -0.16 -2.62 14.01
C PRO A 112 -0.05 -1.38 13.12
N LYS A 113 0.41 -0.26 13.67
CA LYS A 113 0.48 1.01 12.92
C LYS A 113 1.64 1.01 11.92
N GLU A 114 2.68 0.27 12.23
CA GLU A 114 3.94 0.15 11.51
C GLU A 114 3.76 -0.66 10.22
N THR A 115 2.72 -1.47 10.14
CA THR A 115 2.43 -2.34 8.99
C THR A 115 1.41 -1.72 8.02
N ALA A 116 0.97 -0.48 8.25
CA ALA A 116 -0.02 0.23 7.45
C ALA A 116 0.42 1.68 7.17
N PHE A 117 -0.06 2.25 6.07
CA PHE A 117 0.21 3.64 5.73
C PHE A 117 -0.62 4.59 6.59
N THR A 118 0.07 5.49 7.28
CA THR A 118 -0.55 6.52 8.11
C THR A 118 -0.38 7.93 7.54
N ASN A 119 0.69 8.17 6.80
CA ASN A 119 0.97 9.40 6.06
C ASN A 119 1.24 9.05 4.57
N VAL A 120 0.92 9.99 3.68
CA VAL A 120 1.27 9.92 2.26
C VAL A 120 2.78 9.91 2.06
N GLU A 121 3.56 10.59 2.93
CA GLU A 121 5.04 10.58 2.89
C GLU A 121 5.63 9.17 2.98
N GLN A 122 4.99 8.27 3.74
CA GLN A 122 5.39 6.87 3.84
C GLN A 122 5.10 6.08 2.54
N ALA A 123 4.12 6.54 1.74
CA ALA A 123 3.83 5.96 0.44
C ALA A 123 4.82 6.43 -0.64
N TYR A 124 5.55 7.51 -0.40
CA TYR A 124 6.75 7.79 -1.19
C TYR A 124 7.84 6.84 -0.73
N LEU A 125 8.58 6.29 -1.69
CA LEU A 125 9.79 5.51 -1.44
C LEU A 125 10.90 6.31 -0.74
N SER A 126 10.61 7.47 -0.15
CA SER A 126 11.52 8.26 0.68
C SER A 126 12.00 7.48 1.91
N GLU A 127 11.16 6.60 2.46
CA GLU A 127 11.55 5.63 3.51
C GLU A 127 12.58 4.60 3.00
N TYR A 128 12.66 4.43 1.68
CA TYR A 128 13.62 3.59 0.95
C TYR A 128 14.71 4.41 0.23
N GLY A 129 14.73 5.74 0.36
CA GLY A 129 15.71 6.64 -0.28
C GLY A 129 15.44 7.02 -1.74
N PHE A 130 14.24 6.82 -2.29
CA PHE A 130 13.91 7.09 -3.71
C PHE A 130 12.69 7.98 -3.94
N SER A 131 12.67 8.67 -5.08
CA SER A 131 11.45 9.23 -5.67
C SER A 131 10.84 8.25 -6.68
N LEU A 132 9.51 8.07 -6.70
CA LEU A 132 8.80 7.33 -7.77
C LEU A 132 9.13 7.86 -9.18
N LYS A 133 9.53 9.13 -9.30
CA LYS A 133 10.03 9.72 -10.56
C LYS A 133 11.33 9.09 -11.05
N GLU A 134 12.20 8.63 -10.15
CA GLU A 134 13.46 8.00 -10.52
C GLU A 134 13.22 6.58 -11.02
N MET A 135 12.32 5.81 -10.39
CA MET A 135 11.93 4.46 -10.86
C MET A 135 11.38 4.47 -12.29
N LEU A 136 10.54 5.45 -12.65
CA LEU A 136 9.94 5.52 -13.99
C LEU A 136 10.94 5.99 -15.07
N ASN A 137 12.01 6.69 -14.70
CA ASN A 137 13.02 7.17 -15.63
C ASN A 137 14.05 6.10 -16.05
N VAL A 138 14.15 4.97 -15.32
CA VAL A 138 15.07 3.88 -15.67
C VAL A 138 14.53 2.98 -16.79
N GLY A 139 13.22 3.06 -17.09
CA GLY A 139 12.59 2.31 -18.19
C GLY A 139 12.79 2.90 -19.59
N ALA A 140 13.52 4.02 -19.72
CA ALA A 140 13.66 4.77 -20.98
C ALA A 140 15.03 4.60 -21.68
N VAL A 141 15.74 3.49 -21.44
CA VAL A 141 17.01 3.16 -22.15
C VAL A 141 16.92 1.80 -22.83
#